data_AF-A0ABD4T3K8-F1
#
_entry.id   AF-A0ABD4T3K8-F1
#
_cell.length_a   1.000
_cell.length_b   1.000
_cell.length_c   1.000
_cell.angle_alpha   90.00
_cell.angle_beta   90.00
_cell.angle_gamma   90.00
#
_symmetry.space_group_name_H-M   'P 1'
#
loop_
_entity.id
_entity.type
_entity.pdbx_description
1 polymer ?
#
loop_
_entity_poly.entity_id
_entity_poly.type
_entity_poly.pdbx_seq_one_letter_code
_entity_poly.pdbx_strand_id
1 'polypeptide(L)'
;MGFGAIIAAGDKNELLSDPLLECITEVRVEQHLDNPTQYAIRFQEDIVDGEPRMMTAPELQCEKMLAIAVKANDTLKCLVRGPITDVKCSVTRGGPGSWYEVHGQDRRVELDRQCVRKAWTGRASEAADAILSERFETDIEQTNIIYGSPRSGGSQATQTLNQRSTNAAFIRAIARRNNFHCWLAYECKLDPFSLTGRSLKITETAHLKPSPPRPSGALGALSALPLKLVPTVMVALRVNVEEDQCRNVTRFDLGINAEQPNQFSGTTINEADLKEDRTSTTDPQPAIRPGGLTLSNCSAQRDLCVTTAGNQTEMQNQAESALTEAGWYVNATASTTAFMLGDVLLPHDVIEVEGLGKAHSGPYQVQSVTHVINAADHYMDLRLRRNAIGG
;
A
#
# COMPACT_ATOMS: atom_id res chain seq x y z
N MET A 1 -15.56 -4.03 27.86
CA MET A 1 -14.74 -3.34 26.86
C MET A 1 -14.21 -4.42 25.94
N GLY A 2 -14.61 -4.43 24.66
CA GLY A 2 -14.18 -5.47 23.72
C GLY A 2 -12.74 -5.22 23.25
N PHE A 3 -12.09 -6.26 22.69
CA PHE A 3 -10.71 -6.26 22.20
C PHE A 3 -10.41 -5.21 21.09
N GLY A 4 -11.41 -4.48 20.59
CA GLY A 4 -11.26 -3.41 19.60
C GLY A 4 -11.15 -3.90 18.14
N ALA A 5 -10.61 -5.09 17.92
CA ALA A 5 -10.63 -5.78 16.63
C ALA A 5 -11.87 -6.67 16.48
N ILE A 6 -12.39 -6.76 15.26
CA ILE A 6 -13.45 -7.65 14.80
C ILE A 6 -12.82 -8.62 13.81
N ILE A 7 -12.79 -9.90 14.17
CA ILE A 7 -12.16 -10.94 13.34
C ILE A 7 -13.22 -11.84 12.75
N ALA A 8 -13.14 -12.04 11.45
CA ALA A 8 -14.00 -12.92 10.69
C ALA A 8 -13.19 -13.96 9.93
N ALA A 9 -13.77 -15.14 9.70
CA ALA A 9 -13.12 -16.28 9.07
C ALA A 9 -13.95 -16.89 7.94
N GLY A 10 -13.25 -17.60 7.06
CA GLY A 10 -13.82 -18.31 5.92
C GLY A 10 -14.30 -17.40 4.79
N ASP A 11 -14.80 -18.02 3.73
CA ASP A 11 -15.20 -17.30 2.51
C ASP A 11 -16.39 -16.37 2.73
N LYS A 12 -17.23 -16.68 3.71
CA LYS A 12 -18.40 -15.88 4.10
C LYS A 12 -18.09 -14.79 5.13
N ASN A 13 -16.84 -14.68 5.58
CA ASN A 13 -16.43 -13.77 6.65
C ASN A 13 -17.35 -13.86 7.87
N GLU A 14 -17.55 -15.07 8.39
CA GLU A 14 -18.30 -15.30 9.63
C GLU A 14 -17.42 -14.88 10.81
N LEU A 15 -17.97 -14.11 11.75
CA LEU A 15 -17.24 -13.68 12.94
C LEU A 15 -16.75 -14.90 13.71
N LEU A 16 -15.50 -14.84 14.20
CA LEU A 16 -14.97 -15.89 15.06
C LEU A 16 -15.91 -16.15 16.24
N SER A 17 -15.93 -17.41 16.68
CA SER A 17 -16.72 -17.81 17.85
C SER A 17 -16.19 -17.11 19.11
N ASP A 18 -17.09 -16.82 20.06
CA ASP A 18 -16.75 -16.11 21.29
C ASP A 18 -15.58 -16.77 22.06
N PRO A 19 -15.49 -18.12 22.13
CA PRO A 19 -14.36 -18.74 22.82
C PRO A 19 -13.00 -18.57 22.13
N LEU A 20 -12.95 -18.36 20.80
CA LEU A 20 -11.71 -18.03 20.11
C LEU A 20 -11.35 -16.56 20.34
N LEU A 21 -12.36 -15.68 20.33
CA LEU A 21 -12.17 -14.24 20.55
C LEU A 21 -11.65 -13.93 21.95
N GLU A 22 -12.12 -14.65 22.97
CA GLU A 22 -11.67 -14.50 24.36
C GLU A 22 -10.19 -14.88 24.55
N CYS A 23 -9.62 -15.71 23.67
CA CYS A 23 -8.23 -16.13 23.73
C CYS A 23 -7.26 -15.19 22.99
N ILE A 24 -7.75 -14.16 22.29
CA ILE A 24 -6.87 -13.23 21.55
C ILE A 24 -6.13 -12.32 22.53
N THR A 25 -4.81 -12.25 22.35
CA THR A 25 -3.93 -11.40 23.16
C THR A 25 -3.39 -10.20 22.38
N GLU A 26 -3.11 -10.36 21.09
CA GLU A 26 -2.62 -9.31 20.21
C GLU A 26 -3.06 -9.57 18.77
N VAL A 27 -3.44 -8.51 18.07
CA VAL A 27 -3.61 -8.50 16.61
C VAL A 27 -2.66 -7.44 16.05
N ARG A 28 -1.84 -7.85 15.09
CA ARG A 28 -0.90 -6.98 14.38
C ARG A 28 -1.27 -6.96 12.91
N VAL A 29 -1.37 -5.77 12.33
CA VAL A 29 -1.55 -5.59 10.87
C VAL A 29 -0.52 -4.59 10.36
N GLU A 30 0.29 -5.02 9.41
CA GLU A 30 1.33 -4.21 8.77
C GLU A 30 0.91 -3.92 7.33
N GLN A 31 0.56 -2.67 7.07
CA GLN A 31 0.13 -2.21 5.76
C GLN A 31 1.20 -1.31 5.15
N HIS A 32 1.41 -1.45 3.85
CA HIS A 32 2.38 -0.68 3.09
C HIS A 32 1.78 -0.18 1.78
N LEU A 33 2.41 0.85 1.23
CA LEU A 33 2.02 1.47 -0.03
C LEU A 33 2.13 0.51 -1.24
N ASP A 34 3.14 -0.37 -1.29
CA ASP A 34 3.37 -1.29 -2.42
C ASP A 34 3.47 -2.77 -2.05
N ASN A 35 3.74 -3.09 -0.78
CA ASN A 35 3.87 -4.47 -0.33
C ASN A 35 2.50 -5.03 0.08
N PRO A 36 2.28 -6.35 -0.07
CA PRO A 36 1.15 -7.05 0.54
C PRO A 36 1.00 -6.68 2.01
N THR A 37 -0.23 -6.43 2.43
CA THR A 37 -0.56 -6.23 3.84
C THR A 37 -0.34 -7.56 4.55
N GLN A 38 0.39 -7.53 5.66
CA GLN A 38 0.66 -8.70 6.49
C GLN A 38 -0.14 -8.60 7.78
N TYR A 39 -0.52 -9.74 8.34
CA TYR A 39 -1.15 -9.78 9.65
C TYR A 39 -0.65 -10.92 10.48
N ALA A 40 -0.69 -10.72 11.79
CA ALA A 40 -0.48 -11.76 12.78
C ALA A 40 -1.55 -11.64 13.88
N ILE A 41 -2.12 -12.77 14.30
CA ILE A 41 -3.04 -12.82 15.44
C ILE A 41 -2.49 -13.83 16.43
N ARG A 42 -2.22 -13.37 17.65
CA ARG A 42 -1.72 -14.20 18.74
C ARG A 42 -2.84 -14.55 19.70
N PHE A 43 -3.00 -15.84 19.91
CA PHE A 43 -3.91 -16.44 20.85
C PHE A 43 -3.13 -17.01 22.04
N GLN A 44 -3.67 -16.83 23.24
CA GLN A 44 -3.31 -17.66 24.37
C GLN A 44 -3.84 -19.07 24.12
N GLU A 45 -2.97 -20.06 24.20
CA GLU A 45 -3.38 -21.45 24.02
C GLU A 45 -4.01 -21.97 25.31
N ASP A 46 -5.15 -22.63 25.15
CA ASP A 46 -5.86 -23.31 26.24
C ASP A 46 -5.91 -24.80 25.95
N ILE A 47 -5.66 -25.62 26.97
CA ILE A 47 -5.62 -27.08 26.84
C ILE A 47 -6.92 -27.62 27.43
N VAL A 48 -7.83 -28.05 26.55
CA VAL A 48 -9.12 -28.64 26.94
C VAL A 48 -9.07 -30.13 26.59
N ASP A 49 -9.40 -30.98 27.55
CA ASP A 49 -9.37 -32.45 27.38
C ASP A 49 -8.02 -33.01 26.88
N GLY A 50 -6.92 -32.31 27.16
CA GLY A 50 -5.57 -32.69 26.75
C GLY A 50 -5.19 -32.27 25.33
N GLU A 51 -6.07 -31.57 24.61
CA GLU A 51 -5.80 -31.05 23.26
C GLU A 51 -5.69 -29.52 23.25
N PRO A 52 -4.75 -28.96 22.47
CA PRO A 52 -4.66 -27.52 22.27
C PRO A 52 -5.84 -27.04 21.42
N ARG A 53 -6.61 -26.10 21.97
CA ARG A 53 -7.87 -25.64 21.38
C ARG A 53 -7.66 -24.79 20.13
N MET A 54 -6.68 -23.87 20.14
CA MET A 54 -6.45 -22.95 19.03
C MET A 54 -5.81 -23.68 17.84
N MET A 55 -4.85 -24.56 18.14
CA MET A 55 -4.16 -25.35 17.13
C MET A 55 -5.09 -26.30 16.35
N THR A 56 -6.15 -26.79 16.97
CA THR A 56 -7.13 -27.70 16.34
C THR A 56 -8.32 -26.98 15.70
N ALA A 57 -8.44 -25.66 15.89
CA ALA A 57 -9.53 -24.87 15.35
C ALA A 57 -9.49 -24.85 13.81
N PRO A 58 -10.56 -25.32 13.11
CA PRO A 58 -10.56 -25.43 11.66
C PRO A 58 -10.54 -24.07 10.95
N GLU A 59 -10.97 -23.00 11.62
CA GLU A 59 -10.95 -21.62 11.08
C GLU A 59 -9.55 -21.02 11.07
N LEU A 60 -8.63 -21.53 11.89
CA LEU A 60 -7.28 -21.00 12.07
C LEU A 60 -6.19 -21.77 11.31
N GLN A 61 -6.59 -22.68 10.42
CA GLN A 61 -5.67 -23.50 9.63
C GLN A 61 -5.12 -22.74 8.42
N CYS A 62 -3.94 -23.15 7.92
CA CYS A 62 -3.37 -22.60 6.69
C CYS A 62 -4.39 -22.61 5.53
N GLU A 63 -4.27 -21.63 4.64
CA GLU A 63 -5.18 -21.38 3.50
C GLU A 63 -6.59 -20.92 3.88
N LYS A 64 -6.97 -20.90 5.16
CA LYS A 64 -8.24 -20.31 5.58
C LYS A 64 -8.18 -18.80 5.47
N MET A 65 -9.28 -18.22 4.99
CA MET A 65 -9.45 -16.77 4.92
C MET A 65 -9.70 -16.20 6.30
N LEU A 66 -9.00 -15.13 6.63
CA LEU A 66 -9.32 -14.25 7.74
C LEU A 66 -9.50 -12.81 7.27
N ALA A 67 -10.36 -12.09 7.97
CA ALA A 67 -10.52 -10.66 7.84
C ALA A 67 -10.40 -9.99 9.21
N ILE A 68 -9.69 -8.87 9.27
CA ILE A 68 -9.50 -8.06 10.47
C ILE A 68 -10.11 -6.70 10.19
N ALA A 69 -11.13 -6.33 10.94
CA ALA A 69 -11.77 -5.02 10.89
C ALA A 69 -11.73 -4.33 12.26
N VAL A 70 -11.85 -3.01 12.24
CA VAL A 70 -11.91 -2.16 13.43
C VAL A 70 -13.05 -1.17 13.29
N LYS A 71 -13.59 -0.73 14.42
CA LYS A 71 -14.59 0.34 14.45
C LYS A 71 -13.89 1.69 14.60
N ALA A 72 -14.11 2.59 13.65
CA ALA A 72 -13.58 3.96 13.67
C ALA A 72 -14.71 4.94 13.28
N ASN A 73 -14.96 5.98 14.09
CA ASN A 73 -16.05 6.95 13.86
C ASN A 73 -17.40 6.32 13.49
N ASP A 74 -17.81 5.29 14.23
CA ASP A 74 -19.04 4.51 13.98
C ASP A 74 -19.12 3.77 12.64
N THR A 75 -18.04 3.76 11.88
CA THR A 75 -17.88 2.97 10.65
C THR A 75 -16.97 1.77 10.88
N LEU A 76 -17.19 0.70 10.11
CA LEU A 76 -16.28 -0.45 10.08
C LEU A 76 -15.22 -0.21 9.01
N LYS A 77 -13.95 -0.25 9.42
CA LYS A 77 -12.81 -0.24 8.51
C LYS A 77 -12.17 -1.62 8.51
N CYS A 78 -12.13 -2.28 7.37
CA CYS A 78 -11.37 -3.52 7.20
C CYS A 78 -9.90 -3.16 6.96
N LEU A 79 -9.01 -3.70 7.80
CA LEU A 79 -7.56 -3.48 7.68
C LEU A 79 -6.94 -4.49 6.71
N VAL A 80 -7.45 -5.73 6.70
CA VAL A 80 -6.96 -6.79 5.82
C VAL A 80 -7.99 -7.89 5.68
N ARG A 81 -8.01 -8.50 4.49
CA ARG A 81 -8.62 -9.79 4.22
C ARG A 81 -7.66 -10.64 3.40
N GLY A 82 -7.43 -11.88 3.81
CA GLY A 82 -6.63 -12.82 3.04
C GLY A 82 -6.28 -14.11 3.78
N PRO A 83 -5.62 -15.05 3.10
CA PRO A 83 -5.39 -16.39 3.63
C PRO A 83 -4.30 -16.43 4.71
N ILE A 84 -4.44 -17.36 5.65
CA ILE A 84 -3.38 -17.73 6.58
C ILE A 84 -2.29 -18.44 5.79
N THR A 85 -1.06 -17.92 5.87
CA THR A 85 0.11 -18.43 5.14
C THR A 85 1.09 -19.18 6.02
N ASP A 86 1.11 -18.90 7.31
CA ASP A 86 2.04 -19.51 8.27
C ASP A 86 1.39 -19.59 9.66
N VAL A 87 1.77 -20.58 10.45
CA VAL A 87 1.28 -20.79 11.81
C VAL A 87 2.44 -21.13 12.73
N LYS A 88 2.47 -20.51 13.90
CA LYS A 88 3.51 -20.70 14.90
C LYS A 88 2.86 -21.07 16.22
N CYS A 89 3.50 -21.97 16.97
CA CYS A 89 3.04 -22.33 18.30
C CYS A 89 4.22 -22.49 19.26
N SER A 90 3.95 -22.26 20.53
CA SER A 90 4.86 -22.57 21.63
C SER A 90 4.05 -23.19 22.75
N VAL A 91 4.46 -24.37 23.19
CA VAL A 91 3.76 -25.13 24.23
C VAL A 91 4.65 -25.25 25.46
N THR A 92 4.13 -24.81 26.60
CA THR A 92 4.81 -24.88 27.89
C THR A 92 4.21 -26.00 28.74
N ARG A 93 5.05 -26.74 29.48
CA ARG A 93 4.60 -27.81 30.36
C ARG A 93 3.58 -27.27 31.36
N GLY A 94 2.39 -27.89 31.38
CA GLY A 94 1.31 -27.54 32.29
C GLY A 94 0.27 -26.59 31.70
N GLY A 95 0.49 -26.00 30.52
CA GLY A 95 -0.48 -25.14 29.82
C GLY A 95 -0.17 -23.64 29.91
N PRO A 96 -0.04 -23.02 31.09
CA PRO A 96 0.20 -21.59 31.22
C PRO A 96 1.41 -21.09 30.43
N GLY A 97 1.22 -20.01 29.68
CA GLY A 97 2.24 -19.42 28.82
C GLY A 97 2.38 -20.07 27.45
N SER A 98 1.55 -21.08 27.13
CA SER A 98 1.43 -21.60 25.76
C SER A 98 0.69 -20.60 24.87
N TRP A 99 1.09 -20.50 23.60
CA TRP A 99 0.48 -19.60 22.64
C TRP A 99 0.45 -20.20 21.24
N TYR A 100 -0.51 -19.74 20.46
CA TYR A 100 -0.70 -20.06 19.05
C TYR A 100 -0.81 -18.75 18.27
N GLU A 101 -0.12 -18.64 17.14
CA GLU A 101 -0.07 -17.42 16.35
C GLU A 101 -0.25 -17.74 14.88
N VAL A 102 -1.25 -17.13 14.25
CA VAL A 102 -1.48 -17.23 12.82
C VAL A 102 -0.88 -16.02 12.12
N HIS A 103 -0.24 -16.26 10.99
CA HIS A 103 0.33 -15.24 10.13
C HIS A 103 -0.30 -15.36 8.75
N GLY A 104 -0.68 -14.23 8.16
CA GLY A 104 -1.22 -14.22 6.81
C GLY A 104 -0.90 -12.94 6.07
N GLN A 105 -1.35 -12.91 4.81
CA GLN A 105 -1.20 -11.77 3.94
C GLN A 105 -2.55 -11.46 3.29
N ASP A 106 -2.70 -10.25 2.75
CA ASP A 106 -3.84 -9.96 1.89
C ASP A 106 -3.87 -10.87 0.66
N ARG A 107 -5.02 -10.87 -0.03
CA ARG A 107 -5.27 -11.75 -1.18
C ARG A 107 -4.35 -11.52 -2.38
N ARG A 108 -3.48 -10.49 -2.39
CA ARG A 108 -2.44 -10.38 -3.42
C ARG A 108 -1.46 -11.55 -3.37
N VAL A 109 -1.34 -12.25 -2.24
CA VAL A 109 -0.54 -13.49 -2.14
C VAL A 109 -1.05 -14.60 -3.08
N GLU A 110 -2.34 -14.63 -3.39
CA GLU A 110 -2.92 -15.59 -4.36
C GLU A 110 -2.33 -15.38 -5.77
N LEU A 111 -2.01 -14.13 -6.12
CA LEU A 111 -1.43 -13.76 -7.41
C LEU A 111 0.06 -14.14 -7.52
N ASP A 112 0.71 -14.51 -6.41
CA ASP A 112 2.13 -14.83 -6.36
C ASP A 112 2.41 -16.34 -6.29
N ARG A 113 1.38 -17.19 -6.43
CA ARG A 113 1.51 -18.65 -6.27
C ARG A 113 2.09 -19.37 -7.49
N GLN A 114 1.80 -18.87 -8.69
CA GLN A 114 2.11 -19.59 -9.94
C GLN A 114 2.73 -18.66 -10.98
N CYS A 115 3.80 -19.12 -11.62
CA CYS A 115 4.39 -18.44 -12.75
C CYS A 115 3.52 -18.60 -14.00
N VAL A 116 3.22 -17.48 -14.65
CA VAL A 116 2.45 -17.44 -15.89
C VAL A 116 3.38 -17.09 -17.05
N ARG A 117 3.16 -17.74 -18.19
CA ARG A 117 3.85 -17.47 -19.46
C ARG A 117 2.83 -17.06 -20.50
N LYS A 118 2.65 -15.76 -20.68
CA LYS A 118 1.63 -15.21 -21.57
C LYS A 118 2.17 -13.96 -22.28
N ALA A 119 1.89 -13.85 -23.57
CA ALA A 119 2.11 -12.63 -24.33
C ALA A 119 0.82 -11.80 -24.30
N TRP A 120 0.96 -10.50 -24.05
CA TRP A 120 -0.12 -9.54 -23.99
C TRP A 120 0.00 -8.54 -25.15
N THR A 121 -1.15 -8.09 -25.64
CA THR A 121 -1.29 -7.00 -26.63
C THR A 121 -2.15 -5.90 -26.04
N GLY A 122 -2.05 -4.68 -26.56
CA GLY A 122 -2.74 -3.52 -26.00
C GLY A 122 -1.92 -2.85 -24.90
N ARG A 123 -2.58 -2.17 -23.98
CA ARG A 123 -1.90 -1.45 -22.88
C ARG A 123 -1.55 -2.38 -21.73
N ALA A 124 -0.48 -2.06 -21.00
CA ALA A 124 -0.13 -2.81 -19.79
C ALA A 124 -1.23 -2.73 -18.71
N SER A 125 -1.95 -1.61 -18.64
CA SER A 125 -3.15 -1.48 -17.79
C SER A 125 -4.27 -2.47 -18.14
N GLU A 126 -4.50 -2.75 -19.43
CA GLU A 126 -5.53 -3.71 -19.88
C GLU A 126 -5.14 -5.14 -19.51
N ALA A 127 -3.85 -5.47 -19.60
CA ALA A 127 -3.34 -6.76 -19.12
C ALA A 127 -3.49 -6.90 -17.60
N ALA A 128 -3.20 -5.85 -16.84
CA ALA A 128 -3.37 -5.85 -15.38
C ALA A 128 -4.86 -5.97 -14.99
N ASP A 129 -5.75 -5.26 -15.68
CA ASP A 129 -7.20 -5.33 -15.47
C ASP A 129 -7.74 -6.75 -15.72
N ALA A 130 -7.34 -7.37 -16.82
CA ALA A 130 -7.71 -8.76 -17.13
C ALA A 130 -7.27 -9.76 -16.05
N ILE A 131 -6.14 -9.50 -15.36
CA ILE A 131 -5.65 -10.37 -14.27
C ILE A 131 -6.40 -10.08 -12.96
N LEU A 132 -6.59 -8.81 -12.61
CA LEU A 132 -7.16 -8.40 -11.32
C LEU A 132 -8.67 -8.61 -11.26
N SER A 133 -9.37 -8.39 -12.37
CA SER A 133 -10.83 -8.54 -12.47
C SER A 133 -11.32 -9.99 -12.32
N GLU A 134 -10.42 -10.98 -12.39
CA GLU A 134 -10.75 -12.37 -12.07
C GLU A 134 -11.14 -12.56 -10.59
N ARG A 135 -10.73 -11.63 -9.70
CA ARG A 135 -10.86 -11.80 -8.23
C ARG A 135 -11.33 -10.56 -7.48
N PHE A 136 -11.16 -9.37 -8.05
CA PHE A 136 -11.40 -8.09 -7.38
C PHE A 136 -12.23 -7.17 -8.27
N GLU A 137 -12.92 -6.21 -7.66
CA GLU A 137 -13.30 -5.00 -8.40
C GLU A 137 -12.03 -4.24 -8.77
N THR A 138 -12.00 -3.58 -9.93
CA THR A 138 -10.79 -2.92 -10.42
C THR A 138 -10.98 -1.42 -10.61
N ASP A 139 -9.95 -0.67 -10.21
CA ASP A 139 -9.84 0.76 -10.47
C ASP A 139 -8.42 1.06 -10.96
N ILE A 140 -8.27 1.07 -12.28
CA ILE A 140 -6.98 1.01 -12.97
C ILE A 140 -6.84 2.21 -13.90
N GLU A 141 -5.75 2.96 -13.72
CA GLU A 141 -5.40 4.06 -14.60
C GLU A 141 -4.71 3.54 -15.88
N GLN A 142 -4.99 4.17 -17.02
CA GLN A 142 -4.47 3.70 -18.30
C GLN A 142 -2.96 3.97 -18.42
N THR A 143 -2.19 2.96 -18.82
CA THR A 143 -0.77 3.12 -19.13
C THR A 143 -0.55 3.67 -20.54
N ASN A 144 0.55 4.37 -20.79
CA ASN A 144 0.79 5.09 -22.05
C ASN A 144 1.18 4.21 -23.25
N ILE A 145 1.93 3.13 -23.02
CA ILE A 145 2.50 2.30 -24.09
C ILE A 145 1.47 1.28 -24.56
N ILE A 146 1.30 1.17 -25.89
CA ILE A 146 0.47 0.17 -26.55
C ILE A 146 1.39 -0.89 -27.19
N TYR A 147 1.30 -2.11 -26.72
CA TYR A 147 2.10 -3.25 -27.17
C TYR A 147 1.39 -4.02 -28.29
N GLY A 148 2.14 -4.51 -29.28
CA GLY A 148 1.60 -5.38 -30.33
C GLY A 148 0.72 -4.71 -31.40
N SER A 149 0.60 -3.37 -31.43
CA SER A 149 -0.13 -2.65 -32.48
C SER A 149 0.78 -2.21 -33.63
N PRO A 150 0.41 -2.41 -34.91
CA PRO A 150 1.18 -1.91 -36.06
C PRO A 150 1.40 -0.40 -35.93
N ARG A 151 2.64 0.06 -36.13
CA ARG A 151 2.92 1.51 -36.18
C ARG A 151 2.23 2.13 -37.40
N SER A 152 1.75 3.37 -37.26
CA SER A 152 1.29 4.16 -38.40
C SER A 152 2.42 4.24 -39.43
N GLY A 153 2.22 3.67 -40.62
CA GLY A 153 3.26 3.50 -41.65
C GLY A 153 3.68 2.06 -41.97
N GLY A 154 3.01 1.04 -41.41
CA GLY A 154 3.20 -0.37 -41.83
C GLY A 154 4.43 -1.08 -41.25
N SER A 155 5.14 -0.46 -40.31
CA SER A 155 6.20 -1.12 -39.54
C SER A 155 5.60 -1.96 -38.40
N GLN A 156 6.14 -3.18 -38.21
CA GLN A 156 5.71 -4.08 -37.13
C GLN A 156 5.98 -3.45 -35.76
N ALA A 157 5.10 -3.73 -34.79
CA ALA A 157 5.33 -3.35 -33.40
C ALA A 157 6.60 -4.06 -32.90
N THR A 158 7.66 -3.31 -32.56
CA THR A 158 8.87 -3.93 -31.98
C THR A 158 8.73 -4.23 -30.49
N GLN A 159 7.77 -3.61 -29.81
CA GLN A 159 7.54 -3.80 -28.38
C GLN A 159 6.58 -4.95 -28.10
N THR A 160 7.03 -5.87 -27.24
CA THR A 160 6.25 -7.01 -26.78
C THR A 160 6.07 -6.95 -25.27
N LEU A 161 4.85 -7.21 -24.79
CA LEU A 161 4.56 -7.31 -23.37
C LEU A 161 4.46 -8.79 -22.99
N ASN A 162 5.57 -9.35 -22.53
CA ASN A 162 5.65 -10.77 -22.16
C ASN A 162 5.65 -10.92 -20.65
N GLN A 163 4.69 -11.68 -20.14
CA GLN A 163 4.68 -12.17 -18.76
C GLN A 163 5.46 -13.48 -18.69
N ARG A 164 6.45 -13.53 -17.80
CA ARG A 164 7.28 -14.72 -17.51
C ARG A 164 7.50 -14.93 -16.01
N SER A 165 6.59 -14.39 -15.22
CA SER A 165 6.64 -14.35 -13.76
C SER A 165 5.25 -14.64 -13.20
N THR A 166 5.11 -14.60 -11.88
CA THR A 166 3.79 -14.60 -11.24
C THR A 166 2.96 -13.38 -11.65
N ASN A 167 1.65 -13.45 -11.45
CA ASN A 167 0.74 -12.31 -11.67
C ASN A 167 1.14 -11.12 -10.78
N ALA A 168 1.44 -11.37 -9.50
CA ALA A 168 1.88 -10.34 -8.56
C ALA A 168 3.16 -9.63 -9.02
N ALA A 169 4.19 -10.40 -9.41
CA ALA A 169 5.45 -9.81 -9.89
C ALA A 169 5.27 -9.02 -11.20
N PHE A 170 4.40 -9.50 -12.09
CA PHE A 170 4.10 -8.83 -13.35
C PHE A 170 3.38 -7.50 -13.12
N ILE A 171 2.33 -7.49 -12.28
CA ILE A 171 1.60 -6.27 -11.92
C ILE A 171 2.52 -5.27 -11.21
N ARG A 172 3.37 -5.73 -10.27
CA ARG A 172 4.36 -4.87 -9.61
C ARG A 172 5.35 -4.25 -10.60
N ALA A 173 5.77 -5.01 -11.62
CA ALA A 173 6.63 -4.48 -12.67
C ALA A 173 5.91 -3.43 -13.53
N ILE A 174 4.62 -3.62 -13.84
CA ILE A 174 3.79 -2.63 -14.52
C ILE A 174 3.70 -1.36 -13.66
N ALA A 175 3.37 -1.51 -12.38
CA ALA A 175 3.21 -0.40 -11.45
C ALA A 175 4.49 0.48 -11.39
N ARG A 176 5.64 -0.16 -11.14
CA ARG A 176 6.96 0.50 -11.07
C ARG A 176 7.40 1.17 -12.37
N ARG A 177 7.02 0.64 -13.54
CA ARG A 177 7.39 1.24 -14.84
C ARG A 177 6.54 2.46 -15.19
N ASN A 178 5.37 2.59 -14.58
CA ASN A 178 4.40 3.64 -14.90
C ASN A 178 4.16 4.61 -13.73
N ASN A 179 4.99 4.57 -12.67
CA ASN A 179 4.83 5.44 -11.50
C ASN A 179 3.45 5.28 -10.84
N PHE A 180 2.96 4.05 -10.82
CA PHE A 180 1.73 3.63 -10.17
C PHE A 180 2.04 2.78 -8.95
N HIS A 181 1.06 2.66 -8.07
CA HIS A 181 1.06 1.75 -6.94
C HIS A 181 -0.03 0.71 -7.11
N CYS A 182 0.15 -0.47 -6.52
CA CYS A 182 -0.82 -1.55 -6.57
C CYS A 182 -1.22 -1.96 -5.16
N TRP A 183 -2.47 -1.72 -4.78
CA TRP A 183 -3.00 -2.01 -3.44
C TRP A 183 -4.44 -2.48 -3.48
N LEU A 184 -4.93 -3.03 -2.36
CA LEU A 184 -6.33 -3.36 -2.15
C LEU A 184 -6.96 -2.35 -1.20
N ALA A 185 -8.13 -1.85 -1.56
CA ALA A 185 -9.02 -1.12 -0.67
C ALA A 185 -10.22 -2.00 -0.29
N TYR A 186 -10.79 -1.72 0.87
CA TYR A 186 -11.87 -2.52 1.43
C TYR A 186 -13.07 -1.65 1.79
N GLU A 187 -14.24 -1.99 1.27
CA GLU A 187 -15.50 -1.53 1.85
C GLU A 187 -16.04 -2.60 2.80
N CYS A 188 -16.24 -2.24 4.07
CA CYS A 188 -16.64 -3.19 5.10
C CYS A 188 -17.92 -2.74 5.80
N LYS A 189 -18.92 -3.62 5.85
CA LYS A 189 -20.18 -3.40 6.58
C LYS A 189 -20.60 -4.70 7.26
N LEU A 190 -21.44 -4.60 8.29
CA LEU A 190 -22.16 -5.76 8.78
C LEU A 190 -23.06 -6.30 7.66
N ASP A 191 -23.08 -7.61 7.47
CA ASP A 191 -23.91 -8.23 6.45
C ASP A 191 -25.38 -8.24 6.88
N PRO A 192 -26.26 -7.46 6.21
CA PRO A 192 -27.66 -7.37 6.60
C PRO A 192 -28.44 -8.67 6.29
N PHE A 193 -27.90 -9.55 5.45
CA PHE A 193 -28.52 -10.81 5.07
C PHE A 193 -27.99 -12.00 5.88
N SER A 194 -27.11 -11.75 6.84
CA SER A 194 -26.61 -12.76 7.77
C SER A 194 -27.73 -13.30 8.63
N LEU A 195 -28.10 -14.57 8.44
CA LEU A 195 -29.10 -15.25 9.28
C LEU A 195 -28.66 -15.33 10.76
N THR A 196 -27.36 -15.27 11.01
CA THR A 196 -26.77 -15.28 12.37
C THR A 196 -26.50 -13.87 12.91
N GLY A 197 -26.57 -12.83 12.06
CA GLY A 197 -26.13 -11.47 12.40
C GLY A 197 -24.62 -11.36 12.67
N ARG A 198 -23.83 -12.39 12.33
CA ARG A 198 -22.42 -12.54 12.67
C ARG A 198 -21.55 -12.69 11.42
N SER A 199 -21.79 -11.93 10.35
CA SER A 199 -20.89 -11.91 9.19
C SER A 199 -20.61 -10.50 8.68
N LEU A 200 -19.47 -10.34 8.02
CA LEU A 200 -19.05 -9.09 7.39
C LEU A 200 -19.21 -9.17 5.87
N LYS A 201 -19.85 -8.16 5.29
CA LYS A 201 -19.79 -7.92 3.85
C LYS A 201 -18.56 -7.08 3.55
N ILE A 202 -17.60 -7.69 2.86
CA ILE A 202 -16.33 -7.04 2.47
C ILE A 202 -16.25 -7.05 0.94
N THR A 203 -16.20 -5.86 0.35
CA THR A 203 -15.88 -5.68 -1.07
C THR A 203 -14.42 -5.30 -1.19
N GLU A 204 -13.69 -5.97 -2.09
CA GLU A 204 -12.25 -5.77 -2.31
C GLU A 204 -12.05 -5.11 -3.67
N THR A 205 -11.47 -3.91 -3.66
CA THR A 205 -11.15 -3.16 -4.88
C THR A 205 -9.64 -3.09 -5.06
N ALA A 206 -9.14 -3.63 -6.17
CA ALA A 206 -7.75 -3.55 -6.56
C ALA A 206 -7.50 -2.25 -7.34
N HIS A 207 -6.59 -1.44 -6.82
CA HIS A 207 -6.16 -0.21 -7.47
C HIS A 207 -4.82 -0.42 -8.18
N LEU A 208 -4.70 0.13 -9.39
CA LEU A 208 -3.43 0.28 -10.10
C LEU A 208 -3.37 1.68 -10.71
N LYS A 209 -2.90 2.64 -9.93
CA LYS A 209 -2.88 4.06 -10.29
C LYS A 209 -1.87 4.84 -9.45
N PRO A 210 -1.58 6.11 -9.77
CA PRO A 210 -0.77 6.96 -8.91
C PRO A 210 -1.43 7.12 -7.54
N SER A 211 -0.61 7.07 -6.49
CA SER A 211 -1.01 7.44 -5.15
C SER A 211 0.04 8.37 -4.59
N PRO A 212 -0.31 9.63 -4.31
CA PRO A 212 -1.66 10.20 -4.32
C PRO A 212 -2.25 10.39 -5.74
N PRO A 213 -3.59 10.50 -5.87
CA PRO A 213 -4.24 10.65 -7.16
C PRO A 213 -3.74 11.89 -7.91
N ARG A 214 -3.54 11.74 -9.22
CA ARG A 214 -3.24 12.88 -10.11
C ARG A 214 -4.54 13.51 -10.61
N PRO A 215 -4.56 14.81 -10.93
CA PRO A 215 -5.73 15.45 -11.54
C PRO A 215 -6.16 14.73 -12.82
N SER A 216 -7.47 14.48 -12.97
CA SER A 216 -8.06 13.79 -14.13
C SER A 216 -7.79 14.54 -15.44
N GLY A 217 -7.39 13.81 -16.50
CA GLY A 217 -7.00 14.38 -17.81
C GLY A 217 -5.51 14.25 -18.13
N ALA A 218 -4.73 13.74 -17.17
CA ALA A 218 -3.34 13.36 -17.29
C ALA A 218 -3.11 12.10 -18.18
N LEU A 219 -3.57 12.10 -19.43
CA LEU A 219 -3.22 11.03 -20.39
C LEU A 219 -1.90 11.39 -21.10
N GLY A 220 -0.90 10.50 -21.06
CA GLY A 220 0.39 10.68 -21.73
C GLY A 220 1.59 10.73 -20.79
N ALA A 221 2.79 10.82 -21.38
CA ALA A 221 4.08 10.84 -20.69
C ALA A 221 4.02 11.82 -19.51
N LEU A 222 4.14 11.23 -18.31
CA LEU A 222 3.87 11.79 -16.99
C LEU A 222 3.38 13.22 -17.00
N SER A 223 2.05 13.38 -17.03
CA SER A 223 1.38 14.67 -16.99
C SER A 223 2.06 15.59 -15.98
N ALA A 224 2.68 16.66 -16.50
CA ALA A 224 3.31 17.76 -15.78
C ALA A 224 2.30 18.59 -14.96
N LEU A 225 1.14 18.02 -14.63
CA LEU A 225 0.14 18.63 -13.77
C LEU A 225 0.52 18.38 -12.30
N PRO A 226 0.42 19.43 -11.45
CA PRO A 226 0.83 19.33 -10.07
C PRO A 226 0.03 18.27 -9.31
N LEU A 227 0.75 17.36 -8.64
CA LEU A 227 0.18 16.54 -7.58
C LEU A 227 -0.29 17.47 -6.47
N LYS A 228 -1.61 17.56 -6.29
CA LYS A 228 -2.17 18.19 -5.11
C LYS A 228 -2.38 17.11 -4.06
N LEU A 229 -1.59 17.14 -3.00
CA LEU A 229 -1.92 16.40 -1.77
C LEU A 229 -3.12 17.08 -1.13
N VAL A 230 -4.31 16.71 -1.57
CA VAL A 230 -5.54 17.05 -0.87
C VAL A 230 -5.69 16.04 0.26
N PRO A 231 -5.78 16.47 1.53
CA PRO A 231 -6.03 15.55 2.64
C PRO A 231 -7.22 14.65 2.34
N THR A 232 -6.99 13.33 2.39
CA THR A 232 -8.05 12.32 2.16
C THR A 232 -8.80 12.01 3.44
N VAL A 233 -8.19 12.31 4.58
CA VAL A 233 -8.76 12.15 5.91
C VAL A 233 -9.04 13.51 6.56
N MET A 234 -10.09 13.58 7.36
CA MET A 234 -10.50 14.81 8.06
C MET A 234 -9.76 15.04 9.38
N VAL A 235 -8.91 14.10 9.80
CA VAL A 235 -8.10 14.20 11.01
C VAL A 235 -6.71 14.75 10.69
N ALA A 236 -6.10 15.42 11.67
CA ALA A 236 -4.74 15.95 11.57
C ALA A 236 -3.87 15.37 12.68
N LEU A 237 -2.57 15.17 12.39
CA LEU A 237 -1.57 14.79 13.38
C LEU A 237 -1.05 16.04 14.08
N ARG A 238 -1.42 16.21 15.35
CA ARG A 238 -1.10 17.37 16.18
C ARG A 238 0.03 17.03 17.14
N VAL A 239 1.21 17.57 16.85
CA VAL A 239 2.45 17.29 17.60
C VAL A 239 2.65 18.32 18.72
N ASN A 240 3.05 19.55 18.37
CA ASN A 240 3.23 20.65 19.33
C ASN A 240 2.26 21.80 19.03
N VAL A 241 0.99 21.57 19.31
CA VAL A 241 -0.09 22.56 19.18
C VAL A 241 -0.34 23.29 20.51
N GLU A 242 -1.03 24.43 20.44
CA GLU A 242 -1.46 25.24 21.59
C GLU A 242 -2.40 24.44 22.53
N GLU A 243 -2.53 24.86 23.78
CA GLU A 243 -3.22 24.09 24.83
C GLU A 243 -4.72 23.87 24.57
N ASP A 244 -5.34 24.69 23.74
CA ASP A 244 -6.73 24.55 23.31
C ASP A 244 -6.93 23.45 22.26
N GLN A 245 -5.84 23.00 21.61
CA GLN A 245 -5.85 21.89 20.67
C GLN A 245 -5.29 20.63 21.32
N CYS A 246 -6.10 19.58 21.40
CA CYS A 246 -5.64 18.30 21.93
C CYS A 246 -4.53 17.71 21.03
N ARG A 247 -3.35 17.49 21.61
CA ARG A 247 -2.26 16.72 20.99
C ARG A 247 -2.69 15.26 20.87
N ASN A 248 -2.41 14.65 19.73
CA ASN A 248 -2.79 13.26 19.45
C ASN A 248 -1.62 12.40 18.94
N VAL A 249 -0.40 12.95 18.92
CA VAL A 249 0.82 12.23 18.55
C VAL A 249 1.71 12.08 19.78
N THR A 250 2.15 10.86 20.08
CA THR A 250 3.03 10.57 21.21
C THR A 250 4.50 10.77 20.86
N ARG A 251 4.87 10.46 19.61
CA ARG A 251 6.23 10.60 19.08
C ARG A 251 6.18 10.97 17.61
N PHE A 252 7.05 11.90 17.20
CA PHE A 252 7.24 12.29 15.81
C PHE A 252 8.72 12.49 15.53
N ASP A 253 9.30 11.72 14.61
CA ASP A 253 10.68 11.87 14.15
C ASP A 253 10.68 12.23 12.67
N LEU A 254 11.52 13.18 12.25
CA LEU A 254 11.63 13.64 10.87
C LEU A 254 13.06 13.52 10.36
N GLY A 255 13.21 13.00 9.15
CA GLY A 255 14.48 12.86 8.45
C GLY A 255 14.40 13.40 7.03
N ILE A 256 15.48 14.03 6.58
CA ILE A 256 15.61 14.58 5.23
C ILE A 256 16.80 13.88 4.58
N ASN A 257 16.58 13.25 3.43
CA ASN A 257 17.63 12.58 2.67
C ASN A 257 17.87 13.33 1.34
N ALA A 258 18.71 14.35 1.40
CA ALA A 258 19.07 15.18 0.25
C ALA A 258 20.00 14.48 -0.75
N GLU A 259 20.55 13.31 -0.41
CA GLU A 259 21.56 12.60 -1.22
C GLU A 259 20.94 11.61 -2.22
N GLN A 260 19.61 11.68 -2.41
CA GLN A 260 18.89 10.89 -3.41
C GLN A 260 19.18 11.39 -4.84
N PRO A 261 19.11 10.52 -5.86
CA PRO A 261 19.19 10.93 -7.27
C PRO A 261 18.09 11.94 -7.63
N ASN A 262 18.44 13.00 -8.37
CA ASN A 262 17.51 14.07 -8.73
C ASN A 262 17.49 14.40 -10.24
N GLN A 263 18.33 13.74 -11.02
CA GLN A 263 18.35 13.86 -12.48
C GLN A 263 18.72 12.52 -13.13
N PHE A 264 18.36 12.39 -14.41
CA PHE A 264 18.75 11.28 -15.25
C PHE A 264 19.22 11.81 -16.61
N SER A 265 20.31 11.24 -17.11
CA SER A 265 20.73 11.38 -18.50
C SER A 265 21.10 10.01 -19.06
N GLY A 266 20.56 9.68 -20.23
CA GLY A 266 20.80 8.39 -20.87
C GLY A 266 20.62 8.46 -22.38
N THR A 267 21.08 7.43 -23.08
CA THR A 267 21.04 7.34 -24.53
C THR A 267 20.43 6.01 -24.98
N THR A 268 19.52 6.05 -25.94
CA THR A 268 18.99 4.88 -26.64
C THR A 268 19.35 4.94 -28.11
N ILE A 269 19.48 3.79 -28.77
CA ILE A 269 19.56 3.75 -30.23
C ILE A 269 18.14 3.62 -30.78
N ASN A 270 17.76 4.52 -31.68
CA ASN A 270 16.50 4.44 -32.38
C ASN A 270 16.56 3.32 -33.42
N GLU A 271 15.69 2.32 -33.30
CA GLU A 271 15.69 1.18 -34.21
C GLU A 271 15.38 1.56 -35.67
N ALA A 272 14.71 2.69 -35.92
CA ALA A 272 14.27 3.08 -37.25
C ALA A 272 15.39 3.71 -38.09
N ASP A 273 16.28 4.49 -37.49
CA ASP A 273 17.35 5.22 -38.18
C ASP A 273 18.77 4.92 -37.64
N LEU A 274 18.87 4.05 -36.63
CA LEU A 274 20.10 3.64 -35.95
C LEU A 274 20.89 4.80 -35.32
N LYS A 275 20.24 5.94 -35.05
CA LYS A 275 20.87 7.08 -34.38
C LYS A 275 20.69 7.03 -32.87
N GLU A 276 21.58 7.72 -32.17
CA GLU A 276 21.47 7.92 -30.72
C GLU A 276 20.44 8.99 -30.41
N ASP A 277 19.40 8.61 -29.67
CA ASP A 277 18.46 9.51 -29.02
C ASP A 277 18.89 9.73 -27.57
N ARG A 278 19.12 10.99 -27.20
CA ARG A 278 19.44 11.37 -25.82
C ARG A 278 18.16 11.68 -25.05
N THR A 279 18.07 11.17 -23.84
CA THR A 279 17.01 11.45 -22.88
C THR A 279 17.62 12.10 -21.66
N SER A 280 17.07 13.25 -21.24
CA SER A 280 17.44 13.92 -20.01
C SER A 280 16.15 14.30 -19.30
N THR A 281 16.03 13.98 -18.01
CA THR A 281 14.81 14.26 -17.24
C THR A 281 15.14 14.47 -15.76
N THR A 282 14.24 15.13 -15.05
CA THR A 282 14.27 15.37 -13.61
C THR A 282 12.96 14.87 -13.00
N ASP A 283 12.81 14.92 -11.68
CA ASP A 283 11.49 14.67 -11.07
C ASP A 283 10.45 15.66 -11.65
N PRO A 284 9.39 15.17 -12.33
CA PRO A 284 8.37 16.02 -12.91
C PRO A 284 7.39 16.58 -11.86
N GLN A 285 7.45 16.11 -10.61
CA GLN A 285 6.53 16.52 -9.57
C GLN A 285 6.88 17.89 -9.00
N PRO A 286 5.93 18.86 -9.00
CA PRO A 286 6.15 20.11 -8.29
C PRO A 286 6.09 19.89 -6.78
N ALA A 287 6.59 20.88 -6.05
CA ALA A 287 6.44 20.90 -4.60
C ALA A 287 4.97 20.80 -4.20
N ILE A 288 4.71 19.98 -3.18
CA ILE A 288 3.40 19.77 -2.57
C ILE A 288 2.65 21.07 -2.23
N ARG A 289 3.40 22.10 -1.83
CA ARG A 289 2.91 23.44 -1.55
C ARG A 289 3.66 24.45 -2.41
N PRO A 290 2.98 25.49 -2.91
CA PRO A 290 3.64 26.57 -3.63
C PRO A 290 4.80 27.16 -2.81
N GLY A 291 5.97 27.28 -3.42
CA GLY A 291 7.17 27.81 -2.75
C GLY A 291 7.92 26.80 -1.88
N GLY A 292 7.47 25.55 -1.80
CA GLY A 292 8.24 24.47 -1.19
C GLY A 292 9.51 24.15 -1.99
N LEU A 293 10.58 23.78 -1.29
CA LEU A 293 11.83 23.35 -1.89
C LEU A 293 11.76 21.86 -2.24
N THR A 294 11.84 21.50 -3.51
CA THR A 294 11.97 20.10 -3.98
C THR A 294 13.41 19.61 -3.85
N LEU A 295 13.63 18.30 -4.01
CA LEU A 295 14.97 17.70 -3.96
C LEU A 295 15.96 18.38 -4.91
N SER A 296 15.53 18.62 -6.15
CA SER A 296 16.32 19.31 -7.19
C SER A 296 16.77 20.73 -6.81
N ASN A 297 16.06 21.38 -5.90
CA ASN A 297 16.34 22.74 -5.44
C ASN A 297 17.09 22.79 -4.10
N CYS A 298 17.26 21.67 -3.41
CA CYS A 298 17.89 21.62 -2.09
C CYS A 298 19.17 20.79 -2.03
N SER A 299 19.52 20.05 -3.10
CA SER A 299 20.73 19.22 -3.15
C SER A 299 21.54 19.41 -4.43
N ALA A 300 22.80 18.96 -4.38
CA ALA A 300 23.65 18.91 -5.57
C ALA A 300 23.09 17.91 -6.61
N GLN A 301 23.48 18.08 -7.87
CA GLN A 301 23.10 17.16 -8.93
C GLN A 301 23.60 15.74 -8.63
N ARG A 302 22.69 14.77 -8.71
CA ARG A 302 22.98 13.33 -8.56
C ARG A 302 22.26 12.54 -9.63
N ASP A 303 23.05 11.81 -10.41
CA ASP A 303 22.56 11.01 -11.51
C ASP A 303 21.95 9.68 -11.04
N LEU A 304 20.77 9.40 -11.56
CA LEU A 304 20.18 8.08 -11.54
C LEU A 304 20.77 7.24 -12.67
N CYS A 305 21.15 5.99 -12.38
CA CYS A 305 21.52 5.02 -13.40
C CYS A 305 20.37 4.04 -13.62
N VAL A 306 19.65 4.17 -14.74
CA VAL A 306 18.63 3.20 -15.16
C VAL A 306 19.18 2.38 -16.33
N THR A 307 19.17 1.07 -16.17
CA THR A 307 19.37 0.14 -17.29
C THR A 307 18.00 -0.30 -17.78
N THR A 308 17.63 0.11 -18.99
CA THR A 308 16.45 -0.42 -19.68
C THR A 308 16.85 -1.01 -21.01
N ALA A 309 16.25 -2.14 -21.36
CA ALA A 309 16.27 -2.66 -22.72
C ALA A 309 14.98 -2.17 -23.38
N GLY A 310 15.08 -1.22 -24.30
CA GLY A 310 13.87 -0.65 -24.90
C GLY A 310 14.13 0.66 -25.62
N ASN A 311 13.02 1.25 -26.07
CA ASN A 311 13.02 2.53 -26.78
C ASN A 311 13.06 3.73 -25.81
N GLN A 312 13.20 4.93 -26.38
CA GLN A 312 13.29 6.19 -25.64
C GLN A 312 12.15 6.38 -24.63
N THR A 313 10.92 6.01 -25.00
CA THR A 313 9.73 6.17 -24.14
C THR A 313 9.77 5.27 -22.91
N GLU A 314 10.21 4.01 -23.05
CA GLU A 314 10.38 3.11 -21.90
C GLU A 314 11.49 3.59 -20.95
N MET A 315 12.59 4.10 -21.51
CA MET A 315 13.67 4.71 -20.73
C MET A 315 13.17 5.93 -19.95
N GLN A 316 12.45 6.83 -20.61
CA GLN A 316 11.92 8.02 -19.98
C GLN A 316 10.94 7.68 -18.85
N ASN A 317 9.93 6.82 -19.10
CA ASN A 317 8.94 6.44 -18.08
C ASN A 317 9.61 5.81 -16.84
N GLN A 318 10.61 4.94 -17.04
CA GLN A 318 11.31 4.29 -15.94
C GLN A 318 12.21 5.28 -15.17
N ALA A 319 12.92 6.17 -15.88
CA ALA A 319 13.74 7.20 -15.26
C ALA A 319 12.89 8.15 -14.42
N GLU A 320 11.79 8.66 -14.97
CA GLU A 320 10.92 9.58 -14.26
C GLU A 320 10.18 8.91 -13.09
N SER A 321 9.78 7.63 -13.22
CA SER A 321 9.19 6.89 -12.09
C SER A 321 10.18 6.72 -10.94
N ALA A 322 11.45 6.45 -11.24
CA ALA A 322 12.48 6.31 -10.21
C ALA A 322 12.85 7.66 -9.59
N LEU A 323 12.91 8.72 -10.38
CA LEU A 323 13.14 10.09 -9.89
C LEU A 323 11.98 10.60 -9.04
N THR A 324 10.73 10.28 -9.40
CA THR A 324 9.57 10.55 -8.56
C THR A 324 9.71 9.86 -7.20
N GLU A 325 10.06 8.58 -7.16
CA GLU A 325 10.20 7.87 -5.88
C GLU A 325 11.33 8.49 -5.04
N ALA A 326 12.45 8.85 -5.66
CA ALA A 326 13.55 9.58 -5.04
C ALA A 326 13.15 10.99 -4.55
N GLY A 327 12.21 11.62 -5.24
CA GLY A 327 11.63 12.93 -4.91
C GLY A 327 10.87 12.96 -3.59
N TRP A 328 10.46 11.82 -3.04
CA TRP A 328 9.93 11.70 -1.67
C TRP A 328 11.06 11.70 -0.62
N TYR A 329 11.84 12.79 -0.62
CA TYR A 329 13.10 12.86 0.11
C TYR A 329 12.97 13.23 1.60
N VAL A 330 11.77 13.63 2.04
CA VAL A 330 11.47 13.90 3.44
C VAL A 330 10.62 12.76 3.99
N ASN A 331 11.13 12.09 5.01
CA ASN A 331 10.49 10.96 5.66
C ASN A 331 10.21 11.32 7.12
N ALA A 332 9.11 10.82 7.66
CA ALA A 332 8.79 10.96 9.07
C ALA A 332 8.23 9.66 9.65
N THR A 333 8.43 9.46 10.95
CA THR A 333 7.77 8.41 11.72
C THR A 333 6.90 9.04 12.78
N ALA A 334 5.69 8.54 12.97
CA ALA A 334 4.78 9.04 13.99
C ALA A 334 4.08 7.90 14.71
N SER A 335 3.89 8.03 16.02
CA SER A 335 3.14 7.07 16.84
C SER A 335 1.91 7.73 17.44
N THR A 336 0.78 7.05 17.37
CA THR A 336 -0.51 7.50 17.91
C THR A 336 -1.38 6.30 18.32
N THR A 337 -2.56 6.56 18.87
CA THR A 337 -3.59 5.52 19.08
C THR A 337 -4.87 5.92 18.39
N ALA A 338 -5.67 4.94 17.97
CA ALA A 338 -6.96 5.21 17.33
C ALA A 338 -7.89 6.02 18.25
N PHE A 339 -7.77 5.85 19.56
CA PHE A 339 -8.50 6.64 20.54
C PHE A 339 -8.10 8.12 20.52
N MET A 340 -6.80 8.44 20.55
CA MET A 340 -6.33 9.84 20.53
C MET A 340 -6.58 10.53 19.20
N LEU A 341 -6.43 9.81 18.09
CA LEU A 341 -6.67 10.37 16.76
C LEU A 341 -8.17 10.51 16.46
N GLY A 342 -9.00 9.63 17.05
CA GLY A 342 -10.42 9.50 16.75
C GLY A 342 -10.69 8.80 15.42
N ASP A 343 -9.67 8.31 14.72
CA ASP A 343 -9.82 7.57 13.46
C ASP A 343 -8.65 6.60 13.29
N VAL A 344 -8.71 5.77 12.25
CA VAL A 344 -7.67 4.85 11.83
C VAL A 344 -7.16 5.26 10.46
N LEU A 345 -5.83 5.40 10.36
CA LEU A 345 -5.13 5.76 9.12
C LEU A 345 -4.74 4.51 8.35
N LEU A 346 -4.76 4.60 7.03
CA LEU A 346 -4.34 3.55 6.12
C LEU A 346 -3.22 4.07 5.21
N PRO A 347 -2.39 3.21 4.61
CA PRO A 347 -1.51 3.63 3.53
C PRO A 347 -2.31 4.28 2.40
N HIS A 348 -1.66 5.14 1.63
CA HIS A 348 -2.26 5.98 0.57
C HIS A 348 -3.09 7.16 1.08
N ASP A 349 -3.39 7.25 2.39
CA ASP A 349 -3.99 8.45 2.95
C ASP A 349 -3.05 9.64 2.88
N VAL A 350 -3.63 10.82 2.75
CA VAL A 350 -2.94 12.10 2.89
C VAL A 350 -3.48 12.77 4.15
N ILE A 351 -2.59 13.07 5.08
CA ILE A 351 -2.92 13.65 6.38
C ILE A 351 -2.19 14.98 6.59
N GLU A 352 -2.87 15.95 7.20
CA GLU A 352 -2.25 17.19 7.64
C GLU A 352 -1.48 16.97 8.94
N VAL A 353 -0.25 17.48 9.00
CA VAL A 353 0.60 17.45 10.20
C VAL A 353 0.80 18.87 10.72
N GLU A 354 0.50 19.08 12.00
CA GLU A 354 0.48 20.37 12.68
C GLU A 354 1.49 20.40 13.84
N GLY A 355 2.03 21.58 14.15
CA GLY A 355 2.93 21.77 15.29
C GLY A 355 4.39 21.36 15.06
N LEU A 356 4.86 21.33 13.80
CA LEU A 356 6.28 21.13 13.45
C LEU A 356 6.98 22.40 12.93
N GLY A 357 6.27 23.53 12.96
CA GLY A 357 6.72 24.81 12.42
C GLY A 357 6.46 24.97 10.91
N LYS A 358 6.65 26.19 10.39
CA LYS A 358 6.26 26.56 9.01
C LYS A 358 6.93 25.73 7.93
N ALA A 359 8.14 25.23 8.19
CA ALA A 359 8.89 24.44 7.21
C ALA A 359 8.42 22.97 7.12
N HIS A 360 7.90 22.41 8.21
CA HIS A 360 7.68 20.97 8.36
C HIS A 360 6.25 20.57 8.65
N SER A 361 5.40 21.49 9.09
CA SER A 361 3.95 21.30 9.06
C SER A 361 3.44 21.21 7.63
N GLY A 362 2.33 20.51 7.43
CA GLY A 362 1.69 20.38 6.12
C GLY A 362 1.20 18.97 5.81
N PRO A 363 0.77 18.73 4.57
CA PRO A 363 0.27 17.44 4.16
C PRO A 363 1.42 16.43 3.99
N TYR A 364 1.20 15.21 4.49
CA TYR A 364 2.07 14.06 4.31
C TYR A 364 1.27 12.90 3.75
N GLN A 365 1.90 12.09 2.91
CA GLN A 365 1.34 10.81 2.49
C GLN A 365 1.72 9.73 3.50
N VAL A 366 0.76 8.91 3.89
CA VAL A 366 0.99 7.71 4.69
C VAL A 366 1.58 6.61 3.81
N GLN A 367 2.83 6.25 4.08
CA GLN A 367 3.58 5.22 3.36
C GLN A 367 3.34 3.83 3.94
N SER A 368 3.28 3.71 5.26
CA SER A 368 2.97 2.46 5.94
C SER A 368 2.36 2.70 7.30
N VAL A 369 1.54 1.75 7.74
CA VAL A 369 0.93 1.76 9.06
C VAL A 369 1.09 0.37 9.68
N THR A 370 1.60 0.33 10.90
CA THR A 370 1.55 -0.87 11.73
C THR A 370 0.51 -0.66 12.81
N HIS A 371 -0.58 -1.41 12.74
CA HIS A 371 -1.60 -1.48 13.77
C HIS A 371 -1.24 -2.56 14.77
N VAL A 372 -1.24 -2.23 16.07
CA VAL A 372 -1.14 -3.20 17.16
C VAL A 372 -2.37 -3.01 18.05
N ILE A 373 -3.23 -4.03 18.07
CA ILE A 373 -4.49 -4.02 18.80
C ILE A 373 -4.38 -5.06 19.90
N ASN A 374 -4.59 -4.63 21.14
CA ASN A 374 -4.63 -5.51 22.30
C ASN A 374 -5.70 -5.03 23.29
N ALA A 375 -5.77 -5.68 24.45
CA ALA A 375 -6.75 -5.32 25.48
C ALA A 375 -6.57 -3.90 26.05
N ALA A 376 -5.41 -3.27 25.86
CA ALA A 376 -5.13 -1.93 26.37
C ALA A 376 -5.57 -0.82 25.41
N ASP A 377 -5.13 -0.88 24.14
CA ASP A 377 -5.49 0.11 23.12
C ASP A 377 -5.21 -0.40 21.69
N HIS A 378 -5.62 0.39 20.69
CA HIS A 378 -5.23 0.27 19.30
C HIS A 378 -4.14 1.28 18.96
N TYR A 379 -2.89 0.83 18.98
CA TYR A 379 -1.71 1.61 18.63
C TYR A 379 -1.48 1.62 17.12
N MET A 380 -0.99 2.75 16.62
CA MET A 380 -0.63 2.94 15.21
C MET A 380 0.74 3.59 15.10
N ASP A 381 1.68 2.86 14.49
CA ASP A 381 2.99 3.36 14.10
C ASP A 381 3.00 3.65 12.60
N LEU A 382 3.28 4.89 12.24
CA LEU A 382 3.15 5.44 10.90
C LEU A 382 4.53 5.73 10.31
N ARG A 383 4.69 5.46 9.02
CA ARG A 383 5.73 6.10 8.19
C ARG A 383 5.05 7.03 7.21
N LEU A 384 5.56 8.26 7.17
CA LEU A 384 5.02 9.36 6.40
C LEU A 384 6.10 9.85 5.42
N ARG A 385 5.67 10.32 4.24
CA ARG A 385 6.58 10.92 3.25
C ARG A 385 6.00 12.19 2.65
N ARG A 386 6.88 13.12 2.25
CA ARG A 386 6.55 14.35 1.51
C ARG A 386 7.67 14.70 0.53
N ASN A 387 7.34 15.44 -0.54
CA ASN A 387 8.27 15.70 -1.66
C ASN A 387 8.91 17.11 -1.64
N ALA A 388 8.65 17.93 -0.62
CA ALA A 388 9.23 19.27 -0.52
C ALA A 388 9.33 19.76 0.92
N ILE A 389 10.22 20.71 1.23
CA ILE A 389 10.33 21.39 2.55
C ILE A 389 9.76 22.81 2.44
N GLY A 390 9.03 23.27 3.44
CA GLY A 390 8.35 24.57 3.43
C GLY A 390 7.16 24.63 2.46
N GLY A 391 6.62 25.85 2.32
CA GLY A 391 5.40 26.13 1.56
C GLY A 391 4.21 26.49 2.44
#